data_AF-A0A7X0C2V9-F1
#
_entry.id   AF-A0A7X0C2V9-F1
#
_cell.length_a   1.000
_cell.length_b   1.000
_cell.length_c   1.000
_cell.angle_alpha   90.00
_cell.angle_beta   90.00
_cell.angle_gamma   90.00
#
_symmetry.space_group_name_H-M   'P 1'
#
loop_
_entity.id
_entity.type
_entity.pdbx_description
1 polymer ?
#
loop_
_entity_poly.entity_id
_entity_poly.type
_entity_poly.pdbx_seq_one_letter_code
_entity_poly.pdbx_strand_id
1 'polypeptide(L)'
;MLLGGLRRCEVLGLRLGDLSPGERQVFISEGKGGHQRLIPISATFFTAVGDYLDQERPIVDHDHLFVVLRGPTRGRPLSADGLDEILDGVRRRTGLPRLTCHQLRHTCLTRLREAGMALEAVQAQAGRRSIESTRIYLHLANAWLVKQYLDASAAIDADRTNL
;
A
#
# COMPACT_ATOMS: atom_id res chain seq x y z
N MET A 1 2.08 -3.67 -4.60
CA MET A 1 2.05 -4.57 -3.40
C MET A 1 3.16 -4.26 -2.41
N LEU A 2 4.42 -4.30 -2.82
CA LEU A 2 5.58 -4.12 -1.93
C LEU A 2 5.70 -2.72 -1.29
N LEU A 3 5.25 -1.67 -1.99
CA LEU A 3 5.38 -0.28 -1.52
C LEU A 3 4.17 0.26 -0.75
N GLY A 4 3.01 -0.39 -0.88
CA GLY A 4 1.75 0.09 -0.31
C GLY A 4 0.97 -0.96 0.47
N GLY A 5 1.48 -2.18 0.57
CA GLY A 5 0.82 -3.27 1.30
C GLY A 5 -0.58 -3.56 0.75
N LEU A 6 -0.76 -3.54 -0.57
CA LEU A 6 -2.05 -3.81 -1.24
C LEU A 6 -2.31 -5.31 -1.42
N ARG A 7 -3.59 -5.71 -1.44
CA ARG A 7 -4.01 -7.09 -1.76
C ARG A 7 -3.99 -7.31 -3.26
N ARG A 8 -3.98 -8.59 -3.67
CA ARG A 8 -4.11 -8.98 -5.08
C ARG A 8 -5.35 -8.35 -5.73
N CYS A 9 -6.51 -8.54 -5.15
CA CYS A 9 -7.76 -7.97 -5.68
C CYS A 9 -7.72 -6.44 -5.76
N GLU A 10 -7.17 -5.77 -4.75
CA GLU A 10 -7.06 -4.31 -4.72
C GLU A 10 -6.15 -3.81 -5.85
N VAL A 11 -5.01 -4.46 -6.09
CA VAL A 11 -4.12 -4.11 -7.21
C VAL A 11 -4.81 -4.28 -8.56
N LEU A 12 -5.54 -5.37 -8.77
CA LEU A 12 -6.23 -5.63 -10.03
C LEU A 12 -7.43 -4.69 -10.25
N GLY A 13 -8.03 -4.21 -9.16
CA GLY A 13 -9.16 -3.28 -9.17
C GLY A 13 -8.77 -1.80 -9.23
N LEU A 14 -7.48 -1.44 -9.10
CA LEU A 14 -7.06 -0.03 -9.12
C LEU A 14 -7.41 0.64 -10.45
N ARG A 15 -7.94 1.85 -10.35
CA ARG A 15 -8.25 2.75 -11.48
C ARG A 15 -7.30 3.94 -11.49
N LEU A 16 -7.18 4.61 -12.64
CA LEU A 16 -6.36 5.82 -12.76
C LEU A 16 -6.82 6.92 -11.79
N GLY A 17 -8.14 7.08 -11.61
CA GLY A 17 -8.73 8.07 -10.70
C GLY A 17 -8.56 7.75 -9.21
N ASP A 18 -8.10 6.55 -8.85
CA ASP A 18 -7.82 6.18 -7.46
C ASP A 18 -6.50 6.78 -6.95
N LEU A 19 -5.66 7.32 -7.84
CA LEU A 19 -4.34 7.82 -7.51
C LEU A 19 -4.37 9.32 -7.24
N SER A 20 -3.82 9.73 -6.09
CA SER A 20 -3.59 11.14 -5.73
C SER A 20 -2.10 11.39 -5.53
N PRO A 21 -1.30 11.60 -6.60
CA PRO A 21 0.15 11.75 -6.49
C PRO A 21 0.58 12.94 -5.62
N GLY A 22 -0.14 14.07 -5.71
CA GLY A 22 0.13 15.28 -4.91
C GLY A 22 0.04 15.03 -3.40
N GLU A 23 -0.98 14.28 -2.99
CA GLU A 23 -1.23 13.91 -1.58
C GLU A 23 -0.51 12.63 -1.15
N ARG A 24 0.18 11.96 -2.08
CA ARG A 24 0.81 10.64 -1.90
C ARG A 24 -0.15 9.58 -1.36
N GLN A 25 -1.36 9.58 -1.89
CA GLN A 25 -2.43 8.70 -1.43
C GLN A 25 -3.02 7.87 -2.56
N VAL A 26 -3.53 6.69 -2.19
CA VAL A 26 -4.29 5.83 -3.09
C VAL A 26 -5.61 5.47 -2.43
N PHE A 27 -6.70 5.71 -3.15
CA PHE A 27 -8.03 5.30 -2.77
C PHE A 27 -8.26 3.84 -3.17
N ILE A 28 -8.71 3.02 -2.23
CA ILE A 28 -9.04 1.62 -2.48
C ILE A 28 -10.54 1.51 -2.52
N SER A 29 -11.11 1.53 -3.72
CA SER A 29 -12.55 1.47 -3.97
C SER A 29 -13.15 0.10 -3.65
N GLU A 30 -12.42 -0.98 -3.92
CA GLU A 30 -12.86 -2.38 -3.75
C GLU A 30 -11.98 -3.16 -2.77
N GLY A 31 -12.06 -2.83 -1.48
CA GLY A 31 -11.47 -3.66 -0.42
C GLY A 31 -12.28 -4.93 -0.16
N LYS A 32 -11.64 -5.99 0.38
CA LYS A 32 -12.31 -7.25 0.79
C LYS A 32 -13.55 -6.93 1.64
N GLY A 33 -14.73 -7.29 1.13
CA GLY A 33 -16.00 -7.07 1.81
C GLY A 33 -16.69 -5.73 1.50
N GLY A 34 -16.25 -5.01 0.46
CA GLY A 34 -16.86 -3.75 0.02
C GLY A 34 -16.39 -2.51 0.79
N HIS A 35 -15.20 -2.56 1.39
CA HIS A 35 -14.70 -1.46 2.20
C HIS A 35 -13.72 -0.59 1.48
N GLN A 36 -14.01 0.71 1.53
CA GLN A 36 -13.18 1.75 0.98
C GLN A 36 -12.19 2.25 2.02
N ARG A 37 -10.97 2.58 1.58
CA ARG A 37 -9.99 3.29 2.42
C ARG A 37 -9.06 4.13 1.57
N LEU A 38 -8.57 5.21 2.16
CA LEU A 38 -7.50 6.01 1.60
C LEU A 38 -6.22 5.65 2.36
N ILE A 39 -5.16 5.28 1.63
CA ILE A 39 -3.88 4.90 2.25
C ILE A 39 -2.74 5.80 1.77
N PRO A 40 -1.81 6.20 2.65
CA PRO A 40 -0.56 6.81 2.23
C PRO A 40 0.33 5.76 1.55
N ILE A 41 1.02 6.16 0.48
CA ILE A 41 2.02 5.34 -0.21
C ILE A 41 3.24 6.20 -0.56
N SER A 42 4.44 5.60 -0.49
CA SER A 42 5.70 6.27 -0.85
C SER A 42 5.66 6.91 -2.25
N ALA A 43 6.36 8.03 -2.41
CA ALA A 43 6.58 8.68 -3.71
C ALA A 43 7.17 7.73 -4.77
N THR A 44 8.00 6.77 -4.36
CA THR A 44 8.57 5.74 -5.24
C THR A 44 7.51 4.94 -6.00
N PHE A 45 6.34 4.71 -5.39
CA PHE A 45 5.23 4.05 -6.08
C PHE A 45 4.71 4.90 -7.22
N PHE A 46 4.53 6.21 -6.99
CA PHE A 46 4.01 7.13 -8.01
C PHE A 46 5.01 7.32 -9.15
N THR A 47 6.32 7.36 -8.86
CA THR A 47 7.36 7.35 -9.90
C THR A 47 7.26 6.10 -10.77
N ALA A 48 7.23 4.91 -10.15
CA ALA A 48 7.15 3.65 -10.90
C ALA A 48 5.85 3.51 -11.70
N VAL A 49 4.73 4.03 -11.17
CA VAL A 49 3.46 4.09 -11.92
C VAL A 49 3.56 5.08 -13.07
N GLY A 50 4.17 6.26 -12.87
CA GLY A 50 4.41 7.23 -13.94
C GLY A 50 5.21 6.65 -15.09
N ASP A 51 6.34 6.00 -14.80
CA ASP A 51 7.17 5.34 -15.82
C ASP A 51 6.38 4.28 -16.60
N TYR A 52 5.56 3.49 -15.90
CA TYR A 52 4.66 2.52 -16.52
C TYR A 52 3.62 3.18 -17.44
N LEU A 53 2.98 4.26 -16.99
CA LEU A 53 1.96 4.97 -17.77
C LEU A 53 2.56 5.60 -19.02
N ASP A 54 3.76 6.15 -18.93
CA ASP A 54 4.42 6.88 -20.02
C ASP A 54 5.10 5.95 -21.03
N GLN A 55 5.70 4.84 -20.57
CA GLN A 55 6.60 4.02 -21.40
C GLN A 55 5.98 2.68 -21.82
N GLU A 56 5.03 2.14 -21.06
CA GLU A 56 4.59 0.75 -21.22
C GLU A 56 3.09 0.61 -21.51
N ARG A 57 2.24 1.37 -20.80
CA ARG A 57 0.77 1.20 -20.85
C ARG A 57 0.22 1.64 -22.22
N PRO A 58 -0.46 0.75 -22.96
CA PRO A 58 -1.15 1.15 -24.19
C PRO A 58 -2.31 2.13 -23.90
N ILE A 59 -2.66 2.91 -24.93
CA ILE A 59 -3.91 3.67 -24.96
C ILE A 59 -5.08 2.67 -25.05
N VAL A 60 -6.04 2.79 -24.14
CA VAL A 60 -7.21 1.91 -23.99
C VAL A 60 -8.44 2.76 -23.58
N ASP A 61 -9.63 2.21 -23.74
CA ASP A 61 -10.93 2.88 -23.52
C ASP A 61 -11.51 2.71 -22.10
N HIS A 62 -10.70 2.21 -21.17
CA HIS A 62 -11.08 2.04 -19.77
C HIS A 62 -10.01 2.58 -18.81
N ASP A 63 -10.40 2.74 -17.54
CA ASP A 63 -9.62 3.41 -16.51
C ASP A 63 -8.85 2.46 -15.57
N HIS A 64 -8.91 1.13 -15.76
CA HIS A 64 -8.05 0.21 -15.00
C HIS A 64 -6.58 0.60 -15.13
N LEU A 65 -5.90 0.68 -13.98
CA LEU A 65 -4.51 1.10 -13.89
C LEU A 65 -3.60 0.10 -14.61
N PHE A 66 -3.65 -1.18 -14.20
CA PHE A 66 -2.80 -2.23 -14.74
C PHE A 66 -3.50 -3.03 -15.84
N VAL A 67 -2.86 -3.11 -17.00
CA VAL A 67 -3.36 -3.84 -18.17
C VAL A 67 -2.34 -4.85 -18.68
N VAL A 68 -2.80 -5.79 -19.49
CA VAL A 68 -1.95 -6.77 -20.18
C VAL A 68 -1.08 -6.05 -21.22
N LEU A 69 0.24 -6.24 -21.15
CA LEU A 69 1.20 -5.53 -22.00
C LEU A 69 1.58 -6.24 -23.31
N ARG A 70 1.38 -7.57 -23.39
CA ARG A 70 1.81 -8.40 -24.53
C ARG A 70 0.79 -9.48 -24.83
N GLY A 71 0.83 -10.02 -26.05
CA GLY A 71 -0.02 -11.12 -26.49
C GLY A 71 -1.41 -10.67 -26.99
N PRO A 72 -2.32 -11.63 -27.25
CA PRO A 72 -3.58 -11.38 -27.94
C PRO A 72 -4.59 -10.57 -27.12
N THR A 73 -4.42 -10.52 -25.79
CA THR A 73 -5.28 -9.76 -24.86
C THR A 73 -4.67 -8.42 -24.45
N ARG A 74 -3.63 -7.94 -25.15
CA ARG A 74 -2.97 -6.66 -24.86
C ARG A 74 -3.99 -5.53 -24.75
N GLY A 75 -3.84 -4.72 -23.69
CA GLY A 75 -4.73 -3.61 -23.37
C GLY A 75 -5.91 -3.99 -22.47
N ARG A 76 -6.29 -5.26 -22.36
CA ARG A 76 -7.34 -5.68 -21.41
C ARG A 76 -6.89 -5.50 -19.96
N PRO A 77 -7.82 -5.31 -19.00
CA PRO A 77 -7.49 -5.28 -17.57
C PRO A 77 -6.71 -6.53 -17.16
N LEU A 78 -5.69 -6.35 -16.32
CA LEU A 78 -4.87 -7.46 -15.83
C LEU A 78 -5.72 -8.41 -14.97
N SER A 79 -5.68 -9.71 -15.29
CA SER A 79 -6.38 -10.75 -14.53
C SER A 79 -5.52 -11.31 -13.39
N ALA A 80 -6.14 -12.07 -12.48
CA ALA A 80 -5.41 -12.78 -11.43
C ALA A 80 -4.40 -13.77 -12.02
N ASP A 81 -4.79 -14.52 -13.04
CA ASP A 81 -3.91 -15.49 -13.72
C ASP A 81 -2.74 -14.77 -14.41
N GLY A 82 -2.99 -13.64 -15.09
CA GLY A 82 -1.93 -12.85 -15.71
C GLY A 82 -0.94 -12.28 -14.69
N LEU A 83 -1.41 -11.91 -13.50
CA LEU A 83 -0.53 -11.50 -12.42
C LEU A 83 0.29 -12.69 -11.86
N ASP A 84 -0.31 -13.87 -11.76
CA ASP A 84 0.40 -15.07 -11.32
C ASP A 84 1.49 -15.47 -12.36
N GLU A 85 1.23 -15.33 -13.66
CA GLU A 85 2.24 -15.48 -14.73
C GLU A 85 3.40 -14.47 -14.61
N ILE A 86 3.09 -13.20 -14.30
CA ILE A 86 4.11 -12.18 -14.04
C ILE A 86 4.99 -12.61 -12.87
N LEU A 87 4.40 -13.08 -11.78
CA LEU A 87 5.16 -13.57 -10.62
C LEU A 87 6.00 -14.80 -10.95
N ASP A 88 5.51 -15.72 -11.76
CA ASP A 88 6.30 -16.86 -12.24
C ASP A 88 7.50 -16.45 -13.08
N GLY A 89 7.33 -15.44 -13.94
CA GLY A 89 8.44 -14.79 -14.64
C GLY A 89 9.48 -14.21 -13.67
N VAL A 90 9.04 -13.51 -12.63
CA VAL A 90 9.93 -12.95 -11.60
C VAL A 90 10.64 -14.06 -10.81
N ARG A 91 9.94 -15.12 -10.41
CA ARG A 91 10.52 -16.28 -9.69
C ARG A 91 11.65 -16.91 -10.50
N ARG A 92 11.43 -17.14 -11.80
CA ARG A 92 12.44 -17.71 -12.71
C ARG A 92 13.67 -16.81 -12.87
N ARG A 93 13.47 -15.50 -12.99
CA ARG A 93 14.59 -14.54 -13.16
C ARG A 93 15.41 -14.32 -11.89
N THR A 94 14.77 -14.41 -10.72
CA THR A 94 15.41 -14.06 -9.44
C THR A 94 15.86 -15.27 -8.63
N GLY A 95 15.43 -16.49 -8.99
CA GLY A 95 15.70 -17.68 -8.19
C GLY A 95 14.96 -17.70 -6.86
N LEU A 96 13.86 -16.95 -6.72
CA LEU A 96 13.05 -16.86 -5.50
C LEU A 96 11.76 -17.70 -5.64
N PRO A 97 11.80 -19.04 -5.50
CA PRO A 97 10.67 -19.92 -5.85
C PRO A 97 9.43 -19.68 -4.98
N ARG A 98 9.60 -19.13 -3.77
CA ARG A 98 8.49 -18.91 -2.84
C ARG A 98 7.77 -17.58 -3.03
N LEU A 99 8.29 -16.67 -3.87
CA LEU A 99 7.79 -15.29 -4.02
C LEU A 99 6.29 -15.26 -4.34
N THR A 100 5.44 -14.67 -3.51
CA THR A 100 4.00 -14.53 -3.78
C THR A 100 3.50 -13.11 -3.57
N CYS A 101 2.31 -12.79 -4.11
CA CYS A 101 1.58 -11.56 -3.80
C CYS A 101 1.47 -11.34 -2.28
N HIS A 102 1.14 -12.41 -1.55
CA HIS A 102 1.00 -12.36 -0.09
C HIS A 102 2.31 -12.01 0.61
N GLN A 103 3.43 -12.59 0.16
CA GLN A 103 4.75 -12.28 0.71
C GLN A 103 5.18 -10.85 0.42
N LEU A 104 5.00 -10.34 -0.81
CA LEU A 104 5.31 -8.94 -1.14
C LEU A 104 4.57 -7.97 -0.20
N ARG A 105 3.28 -8.27 0.04
CA ARG A 105 2.46 -7.52 0.99
C ARG A 105 2.97 -7.68 2.43
N HIS A 106 3.29 -8.89 2.86
CA HIS A 106 3.79 -9.16 4.20
C HIS A 106 5.10 -8.38 4.45
N THR A 107 6.06 -8.48 3.54
CA THR A 107 7.33 -7.73 3.59
C THR A 107 7.09 -6.24 3.73
N CYS A 108 6.15 -5.66 2.99
CA CYS A 108 5.78 -4.25 3.14
C CYS A 108 5.36 -3.91 4.57
N LEU A 109 4.38 -4.64 5.11
CA LEU A 109 3.81 -4.37 6.43
C LEU A 109 4.82 -4.62 7.56
N THR A 110 5.64 -5.67 7.45
CA THR A 110 6.73 -5.95 8.39
C THR A 110 7.75 -4.83 8.40
N ARG A 111 8.23 -4.37 7.23
CA ARG A 111 9.21 -3.28 7.17
C ARG A 111 8.67 -1.96 7.70
N LEU A 112 7.39 -1.66 7.47
CA LEU A 112 6.74 -0.50 8.09
C LEU A 112 6.73 -0.61 9.62
N ARG A 113 6.42 -1.80 10.16
CA ARG A 113 6.44 -2.04 11.60
C ARG A 113 7.85 -1.93 12.19
N GLU A 114 8.84 -2.52 11.54
CA GLU A 114 10.26 -2.46 11.94
C GLU A 114 10.79 -1.02 11.89
N ALA A 115 10.31 -0.20 10.97
CA ALA A 115 10.62 1.23 10.88
C ALA A 115 9.89 2.09 11.93
N GLY A 116 9.15 1.48 12.88
CA GLY A 116 8.52 2.17 14.00
C GLY A 116 7.06 2.55 13.79
N MET A 117 6.43 2.15 12.67
CA MET A 117 4.99 2.40 12.48
C MET A 117 4.18 1.66 13.56
N ALA A 118 3.25 2.37 14.20
CA ALA A 118 2.35 1.81 15.21
C ALA A 118 1.56 0.62 14.62
N LEU A 119 1.27 -0.40 15.42
CA LEU A 119 0.59 -1.60 14.96
C LEU A 119 -0.79 -1.26 14.37
N GLU A 120 -1.44 -0.31 15.02
CA GLU A 120 -2.67 0.36 14.63
C GLU A 120 -2.61 0.90 13.20
N ALA A 121 -1.59 1.68 12.91
CA ALA A 121 -1.40 2.28 11.59
C ALA A 121 -1.09 1.21 10.52
N VAL A 122 -0.34 0.16 10.87
CA VAL A 122 -0.09 -0.99 9.98
C VAL A 122 -1.38 -1.77 9.71
N GLN A 123 -2.26 -1.94 10.70
CA GLN A 123 -3.56 -2.59 10.52
C GLN A 123 -4.48 -1.79 9.61
N ALA A 124 -4.53 -0.46 9.78
CA ALA A 124 -5.28 0.45 8.92
C ALA A 124 -4.77 0.39 7.47
N GLN A 125 -3.44 0.45 7.26
CA GLN A 125 -2.82 0.23 5.95
C GLN A 125 -3.25 -1.13 5.34
N ALA A 126 -3.35 -2.16 6.19
CA ALA A 126 -3.64 -3.52 5.77
C ALA A 126 -5.14 -3.83 5.51
N GLY A 127 -6.08 -3.03 6.00
CA GLY A 127 -7.53 -3.20 5.76
C GLY A 127 -8.13 -4.54 6.24
N ARG A 128 -7.67 -5.12 7.37
CA ARG A 128 -8.26 -6.33 7.99
C ARG A 128 -9.56 -5.98 8.76
N ARG A 129 -10.58 -6.85 8.71
CA ARG A 129 -12.01 -6.51 8.93
C ARG A 129 -12.65 -6.89 10.30
N SER A 130 -12.08 -7.68 11.22
CA SER A 130 -12.72 -7.86 12.54
C SER A 130 -11.76 -8.40 13.63
N ILE A 131 -12.01 -8.19 14.92
CA ILE A 131 -13.34 -8.33 15.58
C ILE A 131 -14.07 -7.02 15.97
N GLU A 132 -13.38 -5.89 16.09
CA GLU A 132 -13.88 -4.70 16.82
C GLU A 132 -13.61 -3.42 16.02
N SER A 133 -14.40 -3.24 14.95
CA SER A 133 -14.03 -2.43 13.78
C SER A 133 -14.28 -0.92 13.91
N THR A 134 -13.19 -0.14 13.90
CA THR A 134 -13.06 1.08 13.07
C THR A 134 -13.80 2.37 13.50
N ARG A 135 -14.11 2.57 14.79
CA ARG A 135 -14.23 3.92 15.39
C ARG A 135 -12.91 4.44 15.99
N ILE A 136 -11.99 3.53 16.32
CA ILE A 136 -10.77 3.77 17.12
C ILE A 136 -9.61 4.36 16.29
N TYR A 137 -9.71 4.29 14.97
CA TYR A 137 -8.67 4.78 14.05
C TYR A 137 -8.83 6.25 13.64
N LEU A 138 -9.90 6.93 14.09
CA LEU A 138 -10.02 8.39 14.07
C LEU A 138 -8.93 9.09 14.91
N HIS A 139 -8.30 8.37 15.85
CA HIS A 139 -7.26 8.84 16.77
C HIS A 139 -5.84 8.37 16.42
N LEU A 140 -5.63 7.85 15.19
CA LEU A 140 -4.38 8.02 14.46
C LEU A 140 -4.16 9.54 14.26
N ALA A 141 -3.86 10.30 15.31
CA ALA A 141 -2.62 10.31 16.08
C ALA A 141 -1.67 11.42 15.61
N ASN A 142 -2.04 12.23 14.62
CA ASN A 142 -1.17 13.35 14.24
C ASN A 142 -1.10 14.45 15.32
N ALA A 143 -2.14 14.64 16.13
CA ALA A 143 -2.10 15.54 17.30
C ALA A 143 -1.74 14.80 18.62
N TRP A 144 -2.17 13.54 18.76
CA TRP A 144 -1.95 12.73 19.96
C TRP A 144 -0.50 12.22 20.08
N LEU A 145 0.16 11.86 18.97
CA LEU A 145 1.59 11.49 18.96
C LEU A 145 2.48 12.69 19.30
N VAL A 146 2.15 13.87 18.76
CA VAL A 146 2.87 15.12 19.03
C VAL A 146 2.75 15.51 20.51
N LYS A 147 1.57 15.38 21.12
CA LYS A 147 1.36 15.64 22.57
C LYS A 147 2.10 14.64 23.47
N GLN A 148 2.05 13.34 23.15
CA GLN A 148 2.76 12.31 23.94
C GLN A 148 4.28 12.49 23.91
N TYR A 149 4.83 12.94 22.77
CA TYR A 149 6.24 13.26 22.67
C TYR A 149 6.65 14.49 23.51
N LEU A 150 5.83 15.54 23.51
CA LEU A 150 6.10 16.76 24.27
C LEU A 150 6.00 16.55 25.79
N ASP A 151 4.97 15.83 26.27
CA ASP A 151 4.76 15.52 27.70
C ASP A 151 5.91 14.67 28.26
N ALA A 152 6.43 13.72 27.49
CA ALA A 152 7.53 12.86 27.89
C ALA A 152 8.88 13.62 27.93
N SER A 153 9.11 14.54 26.99
CA SER A 153 10.35 15.35 26.96
C SER A 153 10.44 16.30 28.16
N ALA A 154 9.34 16.96 28.53
CA ALA A 154 9.34 17.92 29.64
C ALA A 154 9.61 17.28 31.00
N ALA A 155 9.10 16.06 31.23
CA ALA A 155 9.32 15.32 32.48
C ALA A 155 10.80 14.90 32.65
N ILE A 156 11.46 14.51 31.57
CA ILE A 156 12.88 14.11 31.58
C ILE A 156 13.78 15.32 31.85
N ASP A 157 13.44 16.48 31.28
CA ASP A 157 14.20 17.72 31.45
C ASP A 157 14.07 18.30 32.87
N ALA A 158 12.87 18.19 33.48
CA ALA A 158 12.64 18.68 34.84
C ALA A 158 13.39 17.87 35.91
N ASP A 159 13.47 16.55 35.77
CA ASP A 159 14.14 15.69 36.77
C ASP A 159 15.66 15.80 36.70
N ARG A 160 16.22 16.04 35.51
CA ARG A 160 17.66 16.33 35.34
C ARG A 160 18.11 17.65 35.96
N THR A 161 17.17 18.51 36.32
CA THR A 161 17.47 19.83 36.92
C THR A 161 17.41 19.77 38.45
N ASN A 162 16.94 18.65 39.04
CA ASN A 162 16.80 18.44 40.48
C ASN A 162 17.86 17.50 41.08
N LEU A 163 18.90 17.15 40.31
CA LEU A 163 20.16 16.52 40.77
C LEU A 163 21.28 17.55 40.72
#